data_AF-A0A0B8NY43-F1
#
_entry.id   AF-A0A0B8NY43-F1
#
_cell.length_a   1.000
_cell.length_b   1.000
_cell.length_c   1.000
_cell.angle_alpha   90.00
_cell.angle_beta   90.00
_cell.angle_gamma   90.00
#
_symmetry.space_group_name_H-M   'P 1'
#
loop_
_entity.id
_entity.type
_entity.pdbx_description
1 polymer ?
#
loop_
_entity_poly.entity_id
_entity_poly.type
_entity_poly.pdbx_seq_one_letter_code
_entity_poly.pdbx_strand_id
1 'polypeptide(L)'
;MGQVNPERLAVLAMYHDTSEVLTGDLPTPVKYYNPEIAKEYKKIEAAAEQKLLSMVPDEFKEDFEPFLISGKCTEEEQQMVKQADSICAYLKCLEELSAGNHEYAAAKRNLEKTLQDRESKEMRYFLCTFANSFELTLDEIS
;
A
#
# COMPACT_ATOMS: atom_id res chain seq x y z
N MET A 1 -19.25 -8.63 8.00
CA MET A 1 -18.35 -8.79 6.84
C MET A 1 -18.76 -7.72 5.85
N GLY A 2 -17.82 -6.83 5.52
CA GLY A 2 -18.09 -5.51 4.91
C GLY A 2 -18.85 -5.56 3.58
N GLN A 3 -19.58 -4.49 3.27
CA GLN A 3 -20.32 -4.30 2.01
C GLN A 3 -19.39 -3.88 0.85
N VAL A 4 -18.14 -4.31 0.89
CA VAL A 4 -17.09 -3.85 -0.01
C VAL A 4 -16.94 -4.81 -1.17
N ASN A 5 -16.69 -4.28 -2.37
CA ASN A 5 -16.51 -5.08 -3.58
C ASN A 5 -15.05 -5.56 -3.67
N PRO A 6 -14.78 -6.86 -3.48
CA PRO A 6 -13.41 -7.37 -3.46
C PRO A 6 -12.73 -7.32 -4.84
N GLU A 7 -13.47 -7.51 -5.93
CA GLU A 7 -12.91 -7.39 -7.28
C GLU A 7 -12.41 -5.97 -7.54
N ARG A 8 -13.20 -4.96 -7.16
CA ARG A 8 -12.83 -3.56 -7.26
C ARG A 8 -11.62 -3.23 -6.39
N LEU A 9 -11.56 -3.74 -5.17
CA LEU A 9 -10.41 -3.53 -4.28
C LEU A 9 -9.13 -4.15 -4.82
N ALA A 10 -9.22 -5.33 -5.43
CA ALA A 10 -8.07 -5.96 -6.06
C ALA A 10 -7.51 -5.07 -7.17
N VAL A 11 -8.38 -4.53 -8.04
CA VAL A 11 -7.94 -3.61 -9.11
C VAL A 11 -7.40 -2.31 -8.50
N LEU A 12 -8.04 -1.73 -7.48
CA LEU A 12 -7.51 -0.54 -6.80
C LEU A 12 -6.11 -0.78 -6.23
N ALA A 13 -5.90 -1.91 -5.55
CA ALA A 13 -4.59 -2.29 -5.04
C ALA A 13 -3.56 -2.51 -6.16
N MET A 14 -3.96 -3.03 -7.34
CA MET A 14 -3.06 -3.13 -8.48
C MET A 14 -2.59 -1.77 -9.00
N TYR A 15 -3.41 -0.71 -8.89
CA TYR A 15 -3.09 0.61 -9.42
C TYR A 15 -2.57 1.64 -8.41
N HIS A 16 -2.55 1.31 -7.10
CA HIS A 16 -2.33 2.29 -6.03
C HIS A 16 -1.01 3.08 -6.11
N ASP A 17 0.06 2.46 -6.62
CA ASP A 17 1.38 3.10 -6.77
C ASP A 17 1.72 3.49 -8.22
N THR A 18 0.74 3.47 -9.14
CA THR A 18 1.05 3.77 -10.55
C THR A 18 1.58 5.19 -10.79
N SER A 19 1.17 6.15 -9.96
CA SER A 19 1.70 7.53 -9.98
C SER A 19 3.22 7.58 -9.78
N GLU A 20 3.80 6.59 -9.10
CA GLU A 20 5.23 6.50 -8.83
C GLU A 20 6.08 6.23 -10.09
N VAL A 21 5.46 5.78 -11.18
CA VAL A 21 6.10 5.73 -12.50
C VAL A 21 6.55 7.14 -12.96
N LEU A 22 5.84 8.18 -12.55
CA LEU A 22 6.15 9.57 -12.88
C LEU A 22 6.87 10.31 -11.75
N THR A 23 6.52 10.06 -10.49
CA THR A 23 7.10 10.77 -9.35
C THR A 23 8.40 10.16 -8.85
N GLY A 24 8.64 8.87 -9.15
CA GLY A 24 9.56 8.01 -8.42
C GLY A 24 8.98 7.59 -7.06
N ASP A 25 9.46 6.46 -6.54
CA ASP A 25 9.20 6.06 -5.15
C ASP A 25 9.92 7.03 -4.21
N LEU A 26 9.19 7.51 -3.22
CA LEU A 26 9.72 8.42 -2.21
C LEU A 26 9.55 7.78 -0.82
N PRO A 27 10.63 7.63 -0.03
CA PRO A 27 10.53 7.02 1.28
C PRO A 27 9.52 7.74 2.18
N THR A 28 8.70 6.98 2.90
CA THR A 28 7.70 7.49 3.85
C THR A 28 8.23 8.57 4.80
N PRO A 29 9.45 8.47 5.38
CA PRO A 29 10.00 9.52 6.24
C PRO A 29 10.17 10.87 5.54
N VAL A 30 10.40 10.88 4.22
CA VAL A 30 10.52 12.09 3.42
C VAL A 30 9.13 12.64 3.07
N LYS A 31 8.19 11.77 2.64
CA LYS A 31 6.78 12.15 2.33
C LYS A 31 6.14 12.89 3.53
N TYR A 32 6.47 12.51 4.76
CA TYR A 32 5.87 13.06 5.99
C TYR A 32 6.82 13.84 6.90
N TYR A 33 7.93 14.34 6.36
CA TYR A 33 8.93 15.08 7.16
C TYR A 33 8.32 16.29 7.91
N ASN A 34 7.44 17.04 7.25
CA ASN A 34 6.64 18.07 7.88
C ASN A 34 5.30 18.28 7.13
N PRO A 35 4.33 19.01 7.72
CA PRO A 35 3.01 19.22 7.09
C PRO A 35 3.06 19.96 5.75
N GLU A 36 4.03 20.86 5.54
CA GLU A 36 4.17 21.62 4.29
C GLU A 36 4.65 20.71 3.17
N ILE A 37 5.69 19.90 3.41
CA ILE A 37 6.20 18.91 2.45
C ILE A 37 5.11 17.90 2.11
N ALA A 38 4.40 17.37 3.11
CA ALA A 38 3.31 16.42 2.88
C ALA A 38 2.20 17.03 1.99
N LYS A 39 1.89 18.32 2.17
CA LYS A 39 0.90 19.03 1.36
C LYS A 39 1.38 19.24 -0.08
N GLU A 40 2.62 19.67 -0.27
CA GLU A 40 3.17 19.86 -1.62
C GLU A 40 3.31 18.53 -2.35
N TYR A 41 3.71 17.47 -1.64
CA TYR A 41 3.80 16.13 -2.21
C TYR A 41 2.45 15.60 -2.70
N LYS A 42 1.37 15.81 -1.94
CA LYS A 42 0.01 15.48 -2.42
C LYS A 42 -0.38 16.18 -3.72
N LYS A 43 0.10 17.40 -3.96
CA LYS A 43 -0.15 18.09 -5.23
C LYS A 43 0.65 17.46 -6.37
N ILE A 44 1.87 17.01 -6.09
CA ILE A 44 2.71 16.30 -7.07
C ILE A 44 2.07 14.97 -7.45
N GLU A 45 1.62 14.18 -6.46
CA GLU A 45 0.87 12.94 -6.73
C GLU A 45 -0.39 13.20 -7.55
N ALA A 46 -1.23 14.17 -7.15
CA ALA A 46 -2.43 14.50 -7.92
C ALA A 46 -2.13 14.92 -9.36
N ALA A 47 -1.03 15.66 -9.59
CA ALA A 47 -0.60 16.02 -10.94
C ALA A 47 -0.12 14.79 -11.73
N ALA A 48 0.58 13.85 -11.09
CA ALA A 48 1.03 12.60 -11.68
C ALA A 48 -0.15 11.68 -12.04
N GLU A 49 -1.13 11.52 -11.15
CA GLU A 49 -2.38 10.79 -11.40
C GLU A 49 -3.11 11.33 -12.63
N GLN A 50 -3.32 12.66 -12.70
CA GLN A 50 -3.95 13.31 -13.85
C GLN A 50 -3.14 13.14 -15.13
N LYS A 51 -1.80 13.21 -15.03
CA LYS A 51 -0.92 12.99 -16.17
C LYS A 51 -0.99 11.56 -16.68
N LEU A 52 -1.04 10.56 -15.81
CA LEU A 52 -1.24 9.15 -16.18
C LEU A 52 -2.58 8.94 -16.88
N LEU A 53 -3.67 9.47 -16.30
CA LEU A 53 -4.99 9.37 -16.93
C LEU A 53 -5.00 10.02 -18.32
N SER A 54 -4.28 11.13 -18.52
CA SER A 54 -4.17 11.77 -19.83
C SER A 54 -3.46 10.94 -20.89
N MET A 55 -2.65 9.95 -20.47
CA MET A 55 -1.94 9.03 -21.37
C MET A 55 -2.79 7.82 -21.77
N VAL A 56 -3.89 7.54 -21.07
CA VAL A 56 -4.85 6.49 -21.44
C VAL A 56 -5.60 6.92 -22.71
N PRO A 57 -5.85 6.03 -23.69
CA PRO A 57 -6.69 6.34 -24.84
C PRO A 57 -8.07 6.87 -24.42
N ASP A 58 -8.63 7.82 -25.16
CA ASP A 58 -9.85 8.54 -24.77
C ASP A 58 -11.03 7.59 -24.49
N GLU A 59 -11.13 6.50 -25.26
CA GLU A 59 -12.17 5.48 -25.12
C GLU A 59 -12.12 4.68 -23.81
N PHE A 60 -10.99 4.70 -23.09
CA PHE A 60 -10.80 3.95 -21.83
C PHE A 60 -10.61 4.87 -20.62
N LYS A 61 -10.56 6.19 -20.80
CA LYS A 61 -10.33 7.12 -19.67
C LYS A 61 -11.35 6.96 -18.56
N GLU A 62 -12.63 6.82 -18.91
CA GLU A 62 -13.71 6.66 -17.92
C GLU A 62 -13.57 5.35 -17.12
N ASP A 63 -13.08 4.28 -17.75
CA ASP A 63 -12.89 2.99 -17.08
C ASP A 63 -11.70 3.01 -16.11
N PHE A 64 -10.64 3.77 -16.43
CA PHE A 64 -9.42 3.84 -15.63
C PHE A 64 -9.45 4.94 -14.56
N GLU A 65 -10.19 6.03 -14.77
CA GLU A 65 -10.26 7.16 -13.83
C GLU A 65 -10.55 6.73 -12.38
N PRO A 66 -11.49 5.80 -12.10
CA PRO A 66 -11.79 5.37 -10.72
C PRO A 66 -10.64 4.64 -10.02
N PHE A 67 -9.62 4.19 -10.76
CA PHE A 67 -8.48 3.43 -10.25
C PHE A 67 -7.18 4.22 -10.26
N LEU A 68 -7.03 5.18 -11.18
CA LEU A 68 -5.85 6.05 -11.27
C LEU A 68 -5.96 7.32 -10.43
N ILE A 69 -7.17 7.81 -10.15
CA ILE A 69 -7.38 9.05 -9.40
C ILE A 69 -7.79 8.71 -7.96
N SER A 70 -6.92 9.00 -7.00
CA SER A 70 -7.14 8.65 -5.59
C SER A 70 -8.42 9.29 -5.02
N GLY A 71 -8.81 10.46 -5.52
CA GLY A 71 -10.05 11.17 -5.16
C GLY A 71 -11.35 10.49 -5.60
N LYS A 72 -11.30 9.40 -6.37
CA LYS A 72 -12.48 8.61 -6.79
C LYS A 72 -12.74 7.40 -5.90
N CYS A 73 -11.82 7.09 -4.99
CA CYS A 73 -11.96 6.00 -4.03
C CYS A 73 -12.76 6.45 -2.81
N THR A 74 -13.57 5.56 -2.24
CA THR A 74 -14.18 5.82 -0.93
C THR A 74 -13.13 5.79 0.17
N GLU A 75 -13.44 6.40 1.32
CA GLU A 75 -12.53 6.35 2.46
C GLU A 75 -12.28 4.91 2.95
N GLU A 76 -13.31 4.05 2.92
CA GLU A 76 -13.21 2.64 3.29
C GLU A 76 -12.29 1.87 2.32
N GLU A 77 -12.40 2.11 1.02
CA GLU A 77 -11.52 1.53 -0.01
C GLU A 77 -10.07 1.96 0.20
N GLN A 78 -9.83 3.27 0.40
CA GLN A 78 -8.49 3.80 0.66
C GLN A 78 -7.88 3.20 1.93
N GLN A 79 -8.68 3.03 2.99
CA GLN A 79 -8.21 2.44 4.23
C GLN A 79 -7.82 0.98 4.06
N MET A 80 -8.60 0.18 3.31
CA MET A 80 -8.25 -1.22 3.05
C MET A 80 -7.00 -1.38 2.19
N VAL A 81 -6.85 -0.58 1.13
CA VAL A 81 -5.62 -0.60 0.31
C VAL A 81 -4.40 -0.22 1.16
N LYS A 82 -4.53 0.82 2.00
CA LYS A 82 -3.47 1.22 2.94
C LYS A 82 -3.15 0.17 4.00
N GLN A 83 -4.14 -0.59 4.45
CA GLN A 83 -3.92 -1.72 5.35
C GLN A 83 -3.16 -2.84 4.63
N ALA A 84 -3.57 -3.20 3.42
CA ALA A 84 -2.92 -4.22 2.61
C ALA A 84 -1.46 -3.88 2.27
N ASP A 85 -1.20 -2.62 1.87
CA ASP A 85 0.15 -2.11 1.63
C ASP A 85 1.05 -2.23 2.88
N SER A 86 0.55 -1.81 4.04
CA SER A 86 1.29 -1.92 5.31
C SER A 86 1.57 -3.38 5.71
N ILE A 87 0.64 -4.29 5.43
CA ILE A 87 0.85 -5.73 5.62
C ILE A 87 1.97 -6.21 4.68
N CYS A 88 1.94 -5.84 3.40
CA CYS A 88 2.97 -6.24 2.43
C CYS A 88 4.36 -5.75 2.85
N ALA A 89 4.48 -4.48 3.26
CA ALA A 89 5.73 -3.93 3.78
C ALA A 89 6.21 -4.67 5.04
N TYR A 90 5.30 -5.07 5.93
CA TYR A 90 5.63 -5.85 7.13
C TYR A 90 6.12 -7.26 6.79
N LEU A 91 5.43 -7.97 5.89
CA LEU A 91 5.83 -9.29 5.44
C LEU A 91 7.19 -9.26 4.76
N LYS A 92 7.46 -8.23 3.94
CA LYS A 92 8.79 -8.02 3.36
C LYS A 92 9.88 -7.87 4.43
N CYS A 93 9.59 -7.18 5.54
CA CYS A 93 10.53 -7.11 6.65
C CYS A 93 10.77 -8.47 7.31
N LEU A 94 9.75 -9.32 7.44
CA LEU A 94 9.89 -10.66 8.00
C LEU A 94 10.79 -11.53 7.10
N GLU A 95 10.55 -11.53 5.80
CA GLU A 95 11.36 -12.26 4.82
C GLU A 95 12.83 -11.84 4.87
N GLU A 96 13.09 -10.53 4.86
CA GLU A 96 14.47 -9.98 4.92
C GLU A 96 15.17 -10.36 6.23
N LEU A 97 14.46 -10.33 7.36
CA LEU A 97 15.02 -10.74 8.65
C LEU A 97 15.31 -12.25 8.71
N SER A 98 14.42 -13.07 8.13
CA SER A 98 14.64 -14.52 8.00
C SER A 98 15.85 -14.83 7.10
N ALA A 99 16.05 -14.01 6.06
CA ALA A 99 17.25 -14.06 5.21
C ALA A 99 18.53 -13.49 5.87
N GLY A 100 18.46 -13.01 7.12
CA GLY A 100 19.60 -12.49 7.87
C GLY A 100 19.90 -11.00 7.66
N ASN A 101 19.04 -10.26 6.98
CA ASN A 101 19.18 -8.82 6.77
C ASN A 101 18.61 -8.02 7.94
N HIS A 102 19.45 -7.75 8.93
CA HIS A 102 19.06 -7.03 10.14
C HIS A 102 18.81 -5.53 9.96
N GLU A 103 19.07 -4.95 8.78
CA GLU A 103 18.76 -3.53 8.50
C GLU A 103 17.24 -3.27 8.56
N TYR A 104 16.42 -4.29 8.28
CA TYR A 104 14.96 -4.22 8.33
C TYR A 104 14.39 -4.25 9.75
N ALA A 105 15.20 -4.49 10.80
CA ALA A 105 14.72 -4.56 12.17
C ALA A 105 14.09 -3.24 12.66
N ALA A 106 14.64 -2.10 12.23
CA ALA A 106 14.08 -0.79 12.55
C ALA A 106 12.76 -0.54 11.80
N ALA A 107 12.70 -0.92 10.52
CA ALA A 107 11.50 -0.79 9.70
C ALA A 107 10.35 -1.66 10.25
N LYS A 108 10.61 -2.92 10.62
CA LYS A 108 9.64 -3.82 11.26
C LYS A 108 8.99 -3.19 12.48
N ARG A 109 9.78 -2.65 13.42
CA ARG A 109 9.25 -2.01 14.65
C ARG A 109 8.36 -0.80 14.37
N ASN A 110 8.65 -0.04 13.32
CA ASN A 110 7.81 1.10 12.92
C ASN A 110 6.52 0.64 12.24
N LEU A 111 6.60 -0.41 11.42
CA LEU A 111 5.44 -1.02 10.78
C LEU A 111 4.51 -1.70 11.79
N GLU A 112 5.02 -2.33 12.84
CA GLU A 112 4.20 -2.90 13.92
C GLU A 112 3.29 -1.84 14.56
N LYS A 113 3.79 -0.62 14.78
CA LYS A 113 2.97 0.50 15.27
C LYS A 113 1.93 0.92 14.25
N THR A 114 2.32 1.01 12.98
CA THR A 114 1.42 1.39 11.88
C THR A 114 0.29 0.37 11.69
N LEU A 115 0.58 -0.93 11.82
CA LEU A 115 -0.40 -2.00 11.79
C LEU A 115 -1.35 -1.92 12.99
N GLN A 116 -0.83 -1.64 14.19
CA GLN A 116 -1.64 -1.46 15.39
C GLN A 116 -2.59 -0.26 15.28
N ASP A 117 -2.12 0.87 14.73
CA ASP A 117 -2.94 2.07 14.53
C ASP A 117 -4.04 1.88 13.46
N ARG A 118 -3.83 0.96 12.52
CA ARG A 118 -4.76 0.63 11.42
C ARG A 118 -5.52 -0.67 11.66
N GLU A 119 -5.51 -1.18 12.88
CA GLU A 119 -5.98 -2.54 13.18
C GLU A 119 -7.47 -2.73 12.86
N SER A 120 -7.76 -3.81 12.14
CA SER A 120 -9.11 -4.31 11.85
C SER A 120 -9.23 -5.78 12.22
N LYS A 121 -10.47 -6.29 12.30
CA LYS A 121 -10.69 -7.73 12.60
C LYS A 121 -10.12 -8.60 11.49
N GLU A 122 -10.23 -8.13 10.26
CA GLU A 122 -9.75 -8.75 9.03
C GLU A 122 -8.21 -8.76 8.99
N MET A 123 -7.56 -7.63 9.30
CA MET A 123 -6.10 -7.54 9.41
C MET A 123 -5.57 -8.48 10.49
N ARG A 124 -6.18 -8.46 11.69
CA ARG A 124 -5.75 -9.33 12.79
C ARG A 124 -5.90 -10.81 12.40
N TYR A 125 -7.02 -11.18 11.79
CA TYR A 125 -7.21 -12.54 11.28
C TYR A 125 -6.12 -12.92 10.28
N PHE A 126 -5.81 -12.04 9.33
CA PHE A 126 -4.76 -12.28 8.34
C PHE A 126 -3.39 -12.47 8.98
N LEU A 127 -2.97 -11.57 9.87
CA LEU A 127 -1.68 -11.63 10.54
C LEU A 127 -1.54 -12.89 11.41
N CYS A 128 -2.56 -13.22 12.21
CA CYS A 128 -2.53 -14.41 13.05
C CYS A 128 -2.57 -15.73 12.26
N THR A 129 -3.18 -15.74 11.07
CA THR A 129 -3.38 -16.95 10.28
C THR A 129 -2.26 -17.19 9.28
N PHE A 130 -1.76 -16.13 8.63
CA PHE A 130 -0.85 -16.25 7.49
C PHE A 130 0.56 -15.71 7.76
N ALA A 131 0.72 -14.63 8.54
CA ALA A 131 2.01 -13.93 8.65
C ALA A 131 3.13 -14.80 9.23
N ASN A 132 2.83 -15.70 10.18
CA ASN A 132 3.83 -16.61 10.75
C ASN A 132 4.48 -17.53 9.70
N SER A 133 3.79 -17.80 8.58
CA SER A 133 4.35 -18.64 7.51
C SER A 133 5.48 -17.95 6.74
N PHE A 134 5.61 -16.62 6.85
CA PHE A 134 6.67 -15.84 6.21
C PHE A 134 7.99 -15.82 7.02
N GLU A 135 7.97 -16.34 8.25
CA GLU A 135 9.19 -16.56 9.03
C GLU A 135 9.81 -17.94 8.73
N LEU A 136 9.04 -18.85 8.14
CA LEU A 136 9.46 -20.20 7.80
C LEU A 136 10.40 -20.20 6.61
N THR A 137 11.43 -21.06 6.69
CA THR A 137 12.29 -21.40 5.56
C THR A 137 11.54 -22.28 4.55
N LEU A 138 12.05 -22.38 3.31
CA LEU A 138 11.46 -23.24 2.26
C LEU A 138 11.29 -24.70 2.71
N ASP A 139 12.22 -25.21 3.53
CA ASP A 139 12.17 -26.57 4.07
C ASP A 139 11.07 -26.74 5.14
N GLU A 140 10.67 -25.66 5.82
CA GLU A 140 9.63 -25.66 6.86
C GLU A 140 8.21 -25.47 6.30
N ILE A 141 8.08 -25.05 5.03
CA ILE A 141 6.81 -24.87 4.32
C ILE A 141 6.35 -26.18 3.62
N SER A 142 7.25 -27.16 3.48
CA SER A 142 7.04 -28.40 2.71
C SER A 142 6.32 -29.52 3.46
#